data_AF-A0A937WGH1-F1
#
_entry.id   AF-A0A937WGH1-F1
#
_cell.length_a   1.000
_cell.length_b   1.000
_cell.length_c   1.000
_cell.angle_alpha   90.00
_cell.angle_beta   90.00
_cell.angle_gamma   90.00
#
_symmetry.space_group_name_H-M   'P 1'
#
loop_
_entity.id
_entity.type
_entity.pdbx_description
1 polymer ?
#
loop_
_entity_poly.entity_id
_entity_poly.type
_entity_poly.pdbx_seq_one_letter_code
_entity_poly.pdbx_strand_id
1 'polypeptide(L)'
;MRVISKRRFRQILRKLGFVENRGRDRIYFEYYFGGKEVVETKISHGGGQDISKRLLSHILRDQIYLTTREFEDMLSGRLSAEDYQKLLIERGIITERKRP
;
A
#
# COMPACT_ATOMS: atom_id res chain seq x y z
N MET A 1 4.27 13.83 7.78
CA MET A 1 3.09 13.25 8.47
C MET A 1 3.49 12.60 9.79
N ARG A 2 2.73 12.80 10.88
CA ARG A 2 3.04 12.21 12.21
C ARG A 2 2.23 10.94 12.53
N VAL A 3 0.98 10.86 12.06
CA VAL A 3 0.06 9.73 12.25
C VAL A 3 -0.96 9.70 11.11
N ILE A 4 -1.55 8.55 10.82
CA ILE A 4 -2.70 8.40 9.92
C ILE A 4 -3.73 7.45 10.51
N SER A 5 -5.02 7.76 10.38
CA SER A 5 -6.05 6.85 10.84
C SER A 5 -6.10 5.59 10.00
N LYS A 6 -6.34 4.44 10.63
CA LYS A 6 -6.51 3.14 9.95
C LYS A 6 -7.56 3.26 8.83
N ARG A 7 -8.67 3.97 9.08
CA ARG A 7 -9.72 4.20 8.08
C ARG A 7 -9.19 4.91 6.84
N ARG A 8 -8.42 5.99 7.01
CA ARG A 8 -7.85 6.76 5.89
C ARG A 8 -6.81 5.95 5.14
N PHE A 9 -5.95 5.21 5.86
CA PHE A 9 -4.97 4.31 5.24
C PHE A 9 -5.64 3.26 4.35
N ARG A 10 -6.73 2.62 4.82
CA ARG A 10 -7.54 1.67 4.02
C ARG A 10 -8.15 2.27 2.76
N GLN A 11 -8.56 3.54 2.81
CA GLN A 11 -9.08 4.22 1.62
C GLN A 11 -7.98 4.44 0.58
N ILE A 12 -6.77 4.78 1.02
CA ILE A 12 -5.63 5.00 0.13
C ILE A 12 -5.18 3.70 -0.53
N LEU A 13 -5.07 2.61 0.25
CA LEU A 13 -4.72 1.30 -0.30
C LEU A 13 -5.71 0.88 -1.40
N ARG A 14 -7.02 1.08 -1.18
CA ARG A 14 -8.03 0.79 -2.21
C ARG A 14 -7.89 1.69 -3.45
N LYS A 15 -7.57 2.97 -3.26
CA LYS A 15 -7.30 3.90 -4.38
C LYS A 15 -6.06 3.50 -5.17
N LEU A 16 -5.06 2.90 -4.53
CA LEU A 16 -3.87 2.36 -5.17
C LEU A 16 -4.14 1.07 -5.96
N GLY A 17 -5.33 0.47 -5.81
CA GLY A 17 -5.68 -0.79 -6.46
C GLY A 17 -5.51 -2.02 -5.57
N PHE A 18 -5.22 -1.87 -4.27
CA PHE A 18 -5.22 -3.01 -3.36
C PHE A 18 -6.65 -3.53 -3.13
N VAL A 19 -6.78 -4.84 -3.13
CA VAL A 19 -8.00 -5.57 -2.78
C VAL A 19 -8.00 -5.81 -1.28
N GLU A 20 -9.08 -5.40 -0.61
CA GLU A 20 -9.25 -5.63 0.83
C GLU A 20 -9.79 -7.04 1.08
N ASN A 21 -9.02 -7.86 1.79
CA ASN A 21 -9.40 -9.21 2.19
C ASN A 21 -9.64 -9.25 3.71
N ARG A 22 -10.88 -9.48 4.13
CA ARG A 22 -11.28 -9.47 5.55
C ARG A 22 -11.23 -10.87 6.12
N GLY A 23 -10.18 -11.17 6.88
CA GLY A 23 -10.14 -12.31 7.78
C GLY A 23 -10.89 -12.04 9.09
N ARG A 24 -10.98 -13.05 9.95
CA ARG A 24 -11.69 -12.98 11.25
C ARG A 24 -11.09 -11.94 12.20
N ASP A 25 -9.75 -11.85 12.24
CA ASP A 25 -9.01 -11.00 13.20
C ASP A 25 -8.04 -10.01 12.52
N ARG A 26 -7.91 -10.10 11.19
CA ARG A 26 -6.89 -9.37 10.41
C ARG A 26 -7.47 -8.92 9.07
N ILE A 27 -7.16 -7.70 8.68
CA ILE A 27 -7.46 -7.18 7.34
C ILE A 27 -6.16 -7.20 6.55
N TYR A 28 -6.16 -7.96 5.46
CA TYR A 28 -5.10 -8.00 4.49
C TYR A 28 -5.49 -7.13 3.29
N PHE A 29 -4.47 -6.56 2.67
CA PHE A 29 -4.58 -5.79 1.44
C PHE A 29 -3.57 -6.35 0.47
N GLU A 30 -4.07 -6.84 -0.65
CA GLU A 30 -3.29 -7.53 -1.66
C GLU A 30 -3.32 -6.71 -2.95
N TYR A 31 -2.16 -6.49 -3.56
CA TYR A 31 -2.04 -5.86 -4.87
C TYR A 31 -1.69 -6.94 -5.89
N TYR A 32 -2.41 -6.94 -7.01
CA TYR A 32 -2.27 -7.94 -8.05
C TYR A 32 -1.75 -7.30 -9.34
N PHE A 33 -0.76 -7.96 -9.96
CA PHE A 33 -0.24 -7.58 -11.26
C PHE A 33 -0.07 -8.82 -12.14
N GLY A 34 -0.61 -8.79 -13.36
CA GLY A 34 -0.56 -9.94 -14.28
C GLY A 34 -1.25 -11.20 -13.74
N GLY A 35 -2.29 -11.04 -12.91
CA GLY A 35 -3.05 -12.15 -12.30
C GLY A 35 -2.37 -12.84 -11.12
N LYS A 36 -1.28 -12.26 -10.58
CA LYS A 36 -0.58 -12.76 -9.40
C LYS A 36 -0.53 -11.70 -8.32
N GLU A 37 -0.62 -12.13 -7.06
CA GLU A 37 -0.32 -11.28 -5.92
C GLU A 37 1.17 -10.93 -5.96
N VAL A 38 1.48 -9.64 -5.79
CA VAL A 38 2.86 -9.12 -5.85
C VAL A 38 3.22 -8.23 -4.67
N VAL A 39 2.21 -7.68 -3.96
CA VAL A 39 2.41 -6.90 -2.74
C VAL A 39 1.32 -7.23 -1.74
N GLU A 40 1.69 -7.47 -0.49
CA GLU A 40 0.77 -7.66 0.63
C GLU A 40 1.06 -6.64 1.74
N THR A 41 0.02 -6.05 2.31
CA THR A 41 0.11 -5.35 3.59
C THR A 41 -1.06 -5.72 4.50
N LYS A 42 -0.88 -5.54 5.81
CA LYS A 42 -1.90 -5.86 6.80
C LYS A 42 -2.12 -4.74 7.78
N ILE A 43 -3.38 -4.58 8.20
CA ILE A 43 -3.78 -3.67 9.27
C ILE A 43 -4.42 -4.48 10.37
N SER A 44 -3.81 -4.47 11.56
CA SER A 44 -4.35 -5.14 12.74
C SER A 44 -5.67 -4.49 13.18
N HIS A 45 -6.67 -5.32 13.51
CA HIS A 45 -7.93 -4.84 14.08
C HIS A 45 -7.74 -4.24 15.48
N GLY A 46 -6.90 -4.84 16.32
CA GLY A 46 -6.64 -4.38 17.69
C GLY A 46 -5.84 -3.08 17.81
N GLY A 47 -5.89 -2.45 18.99
CA GLY A 47 -5.15 -1.22 19.32
C GLY A 47 -5.85 0.07 18.89
N GLY A 48 -5.11 1.20 18.93
CA GLY A 48 -5.63 2.53 18.63
C GLY A 48 -6.19 2.69 17.21
N GLN A 49 -6.95 3.76 16.99
CA GLN A 49 -7.54 4.11 15.68
C GLN A 49 -6.51 4.59 14.65
N ASP A 50 -5.33 4.98 15.12
CA ASP A 50 -4.24 5.52 14.32
C ASP A 50 -3.08 4.56 14.19
N ILE A 51 -2.42 4.64 13.03
CA ILE A 51 -1.14 3.98 12.76
C ILE A 51 -0.04 4.93 13.22
N SER A 52 0.78 4.48 14.17
CA SER A 52 1.91 5.26 14.67
C SER A 52 2.92 5.54 13.57
N LYS A 53 3.66 6.65 13.68
CA LYS A 53 4.71 7.03 12.71
C LYS A 53 5.67 5.87 12.41
N ARG A 54 6.14 5.19 13.46
CA ARG A 54 7.13 4.09 13.34
C ARG A 54 6.55 2.92 12.57
N LEU A 55 5.33 2.49 12.91
CA LEU A 55 4.66 1.40 12.22
C LEU A 55 4.35 1.76 10.77
N LEU A 56 3.89 2.99 10.54
CA LEU A 56 3.61 3.47 9.19
C LEU A 56 4.86 3.47 8.34
N SER A 57 5.98 4.04 8.80
CA SER A 57 7.24 4.03 8.06
C SER A 57 7.72 2.61 7.72
N HIS A 58 7.54 1.65 8.62
CA HIS A 58 7.84 0.24 8.36
C HIS A 58 6.94 -0.34 7.27
N ILE A 59 5.62 -0.13 7.36
CA ILE A 59 4.67 -0.59 6.34
C ILE A 59 4.99 0.03 4.97
N LEU A 60 5.23 1.34 4.93
CA LEU A 60 5.52 2.05 3.68
C LEU A 60 6.76 1.47 2.99
N ARG A 61 7.86 1.32 3.73
CA ARG A 61 9.13 0.86 3.16
C ARG A 61 9.14 -0.62 2.82
N ASP A 62 8.72 -1.46 3.77
CA ASP A 62 8.99 -2.90 3.74
C ASP A 62 7.84 -3.71 3.14
N GLN A 63 6.62 -3.16 3.11
CA GLN A 63 5.44 -3.86 2.60
C GLN A 63 4.96 -3.26 1.31
N ILE A 64 4.67 -1.96 1.25
CA ILE A 64 4.08 -1.36 0.04
C ILE A 64 5.09 -0.64 -0.85
N TYR A 65 6.37 -0.66 -0.49
CA TYR A 65 7.49 -0.11 -1.26
C TYR A 65 7.33 1.35 -1.67
N LEU A 66 6.83 2.19 -0.76
CA LEU A 66 6.72 3.64 -0.91
C LEU A 66 7.64 4.36 0.07
N THR A 67 8.19 5.48 -0.38
CA THR A 67 8.79 6.45 0.55
C THR A 67 7.70 7.23 1.29
N THR A 68 8.07 7.86 2.41
CA THR A 68 7.12 8.75 3.13
C THR A 68 6.64 9.90 2.24
N ARG A 69 7.51 10.43 1.37
CA ARG A 69 7.17 11.53 0.45
C ARG A 69 6.16 11.09 -0.61
N GLU A 70 6.39 9.95 -1.25
CA GLU A 70 5.45 9.40 -2.23
C GLU A 70 4.10 9.08 -1.62
N PHE A 71 4.08 8.59 -0.39
CA PHE A 71 2.83 8.39 0.32
C PHE A 71 2.10 9.71 0.63
N GLU A 72 2.83 10.79 0.92
CA GLU A 72 2.24 12.13 1.05
C GLU A 72 1.75 12.68 -0.31
N ASP A 73 2.42 12.34 -1.39
CA ASP A 73 1.98 12.67 -2.75
C ASP A 73 0.69 11.93 -3.12
N MET A 74 0.55 10.66 -2.73
CA MET A 74 -0.72 9.91 -2.82
C MET A 74 -1.84 10.57 -2.02
N LEU A 75 -1.54 10.99 -0.78
CA LEU A 75 -2.51 11.65 0.09
C LEU A 75 -3.03 12.97 -0.48
N SER A 76 -2.17 13.69 -1.21
CA SER A 76 -2.47 14.97 -1.85
C SER A 76 -2.97 14.83 -3.29
N GLY A 77 -3.04 13.60 -3.82
CA GLY A 77 -3.47 13.33 -5.20
C GLY A 77 -2.44 13.68 -6.26
N ARG A 78 -1.17 13.88 -5.87
CA ARG A 78 -0.05 14.13 -6.79
C ARG A 78 0.60 12.86 -7.34
N LEU A 79 0.20 11.70 -6.80
CA LEU A 79 0.61 10.38 -7.24
C LEU A 79 -0.67 9.54 -7.45
N SER A 80 -0.77 8.89 -8.60
CA SER A 80 -1.93 8.08 -9.01
C SER A 80 -1.69 6.58 -8.77
N ALA A 81 -2.70 5.74 -8.98
CA ALA A 81 -2.52 4.29 -8.90
C ALA A 81 -1.55 3.78 -9.99
N GLU A 82 -1.60 4.40 -11.17
CA GLU A 82 -0.73 4.12 -12.30
C GLU A 82 0.72 4.51 -11.99
N ASP A 83 0.94 5.63 -11.31
CA ASP A 83 2.29 6.04 -10.88
C ASP A 83 2.84 5.10 -9.82
N TYR A 84 2.00 4.59 -8.92
CA TYR A 84 2.42 3.56 -7.98
C TYR A 84 2.89 2.29 -8.68
N GLN A 85 2.15 1.83 -9.69
CA GLN A 85 2.56 0.67 -10.49
C GLN A 85 3.92 0.91 -11.17
N LYS A 86 4.14 2.10 -11.76
CA LYS A 86 5.44 2.46 -12.35
C LYS A 86 6.56 2.40 -11.32
N LEU A 87 6.35 2.92 -10.11
CA LEU A 87 7.34 2.86 -9.03
C LEU A 87 7.68 1.41 -8.67
N LEU A 88 6.69 0.51 -8.63
CA LEU A 88 6.95 -0.92 -8.39
C LEU A 88 7.79 -1.55 -9.51
N ILE A 89 7.58 -1.15 -10.77
CA ILE A 89 8.38 -1.62 -11.92
C ILE A 89 9.81 -1.07 -11.84
N GLU A 90 9.97 0.24 -11.63
CA GLU A 90 11.28 0.92 -11.54
C GLU A 90 12.14 0.36 -10.40
N ARG A 91 11.50 -0.05 -9.31
CA ARG A 91 12.14 -0.69 -8.15
C ARG A 91 12.39 -2.19 -8.33
N GLY A 92 11.96 -2.77 -9.45
CA GLY A 92 12.10 -4.20 -9.73
C GLY A 92 11.23 -5.10 -8.83
N ILE A 93 10.23 -4.54 -8.14
CA ILE A 93 9.29 -5.32 -7.31
C ILE A 93 8.36 -6.14 -8.20
N ILE A 94 7.94 -5.55 -9.32
CA ILE A 94 7.15 -6.24 -10.35
C ILE A 94 7.84 -6.14 -11.70
N THR A 95 7.75 -7.19 -12.49
CA THR A 95 8.30 -7.21 -13.85
C THR A 95 7.15 -7.16 -14.85
N GLU A 96 7.18 -6.17 -15.75
CA GLU A 96 6.33 -6.19 -16.93
C GLU A 96 6.82 -7.29 -17.88
N ARG A 97 6.34 -8.52 -17.68
CA ARG A 97 6.55 -9.56 -18.69
C ARG A 97 5.70 -9.18 -19.90
N LYS A 98 6.30 -8.49 -20.87
CA LYS A 98 5.80 -8.50 -22.24
C LYS A 98 5.70 -9.96 -22.64
N ARG A 99 4.48 -10.48 -22.84
CA ARG A 99 4.31 -11.75 -23.55
C ARG A 99 4.99 -11.58 -24.92
N PRO A 100 5.85 -12.52 -25.33
CA PRO A 100 6.44 -12.49 -26.67
C PRO A 100 5.35 -12.56 -27.75
#